data_AF-A0A7X2Z793-F1
#
_entry.id   AF-A0A7X2Z793-F1
#
_cell.length_a   1.000
_cell.length_b   1.000
_cell.length_c   1.000
_cell.angle_alpha   90.00
_cell.angle_beta   90.00
_cell.angle_gamma   90.00
#
_symmetry.space_group_name_H-M   'P 1'
#
loop_
_entity.id
_entity.type
_entity.pdbx_description
1 polymer ?
#
loop_
_entity_poly.entity_id
_entity_poly.type
_entity_poly.pdbx_seq_one_letter_code
_entity_poly.pdbx_strand_id
1 'polypeptide(L)' 'MNISGSELGCQIQKCIDDLNILVIDKGLTLTDPLVVKISMELDELILEAMRRKCDGSSFVFDRSCIK' A
#
# COMPACT_ATOMS: atom_id res chain seq x y z
N MET A 1 -7.55 -10.81 -11.49
CA MET A 1 -6.21 -11.26 -11.04
C MET A 1 -6.35 -11.67 -9.58
N ASN A 2 -6.10 -12.94 -9.22
CA ASN A 2 -6.17 -13.44 -7.84
C ASN A 2 -4.87 -13.13 -7.11
N ILE A 3 -4.77 -11.95 -6.51
CA ILE A 3 -3.60 -11.53 -5.71
C ILE A 3 -3.70 -12.25 -4.36
N SER A 4 -2.64 -12.88 -3.86
CA SER A 4 -2.66 -13.52 -2.53
C SER A 4 -2.58 -12.49 -1.40
N GLY A 5 -3.09 -12.79 -0.19
CA GLY A 5 -3.10 -11.84 0.94
C GLY A 5 -1.71 -11.27 1.30
N SER A 6 -0.66 -12.10 1.20
CA SER A 6 0.74 -11.69 1.39
C SER A 6 1.25 -10.74 0.30
N GLU A 7 0.85 -10.95 -0.96
CA GLU A 7 1.25 -10.11 -2.09
C GLU A 7 0.60 -8.71 -2.01
N LEU A 8 -0.64 -8.64 -1.53
CA LEU A 8 -1.33 -7.37 -1.26
C LEU A 8 -0.63 -6.57 -0.15
N GLY A 9 -0.21 -7.25 0.93
CA GLY A 9 0.55 -6.62 2.02
C GLY A 9 1.88 -6.04 1.54
N CYS A 10 2.60 -6.77 0.67
CA CYS A 10 3.84 -6.29 0.07
C CYS A 10 3.63 -5.07 -0.84
N GLN A 11 2.53 -5.02 -1.60
CA GLN A 11 2.20 -3.86 -2.43
C GLN A 11 1.89 -2.63 -1.58
N ILE A 12 1.10 -2.78 -0.51
CA ILE A 12 0.80 -1.70 0.44
C ILE A 12 2.10 -1.17 1.06
N GLN A 13 2.98 -2.06 1.54
CA GLN A 13 4.25 -1.65 2.14
C GLN A 13 5.12 -0.88 1.13
N LYS A 14 5.19 -1.36 -0.12
CA LYS A 14 5.93 -0.67 -1.18
C LYS A 14 5.39 0.75 -1.44
N CYS A 15 4.08 0.93 -1.50
CA CYS A 15 3.49 2.26 -1.66
C CYS A 15 3.84 3.18 -0.48
N ILE A 16 3.87 2.65 0.75
CA ILE A 16 4.27 3.40 1.95
C ILE A 16 5.74 3.80 1.85
N ASP A 17 6.64 2.90 1.47
CA ASP A 17 8.06 3.20 1.27
C ASP A 17 8.29 4.25 0.17
N ASP A 18 7.61 4.13 -0.97
CA ASP A 18 7.71 5.10 -2.05
C ASP A 18 7.18 6.48 -1.59
N LEU A 19 6.06 6.55 -0.87
CA LEU A 19 5.57 7.80 -0.27
C LEU A 19 6.57 8.39 0.72
N ASN A 20 7.19 7.56 1.54
CA ASN A 20 8.19 7.99 2.51
C ASN A 20 9.41 8.60 1.81
N ILE A 21 9.90 7.98 0.73
CA ILE A 21 10.98 8.53 -0.10
C ILE A 21 10.55 9.86 -0.74
N LEU A 22 9.34 9.96 -1.27
CA LEU A 22 8.86 11.19 -1.90
C LEU A 22 8.71 12.35 -0.91
N VAL A 23 8.15 12.09 0.28
CA VAL A 23 7.84 13.15 1.26
C VAL A 23 9.04 13.48 2.14
N ILE A 24 9.79 12.48 2.62
CA ILE A 24 10.90 12.67 3.55
C ILE A 24 12.21 12.93 2.82
N ASP A 25 12.54 12.09 1.83
CA ASP A 25 13.85 12.14 1.16
C ASP A 25 13.88 13.24 0.09
N LYS A 26 12.81 13.33 -0.72
CA LYS A 26 12.68 14.35 -1.77
C LYS A 26 11.98 15.63 -1.33
N GLY A 27 11.36 15.65 -0.15
CA GLY A 27 10.67 16.83 0.38
C GLY A 27 9.45 17.26 -0.42
N LEU A 28 8.81 16.35 -1.18
CA LEU A 28 7.63 16.68 -1.95
C LEU A 28 6.43 16.93 -1.03
N THR A 29 5.59 17.89 -1.43
CA THR A 29 4.35 18.20 -0.74
C THR A 29 3.33 17.08 -0.93
N LEU A 30 2.41 16.91 0.03
CA LEU A 30 1.30 15.96 -0.09
C LEU A 30 0.36 16.24 -1.27
N THR A 31 0.38 17.47 -1.80
CA THR A 31 -0.36 17.89 -2.99
C THR A 31 0.39 17.65 -4.29
N ASP A 32 1.65 17.21 -4.24
CA ASP A 32 2.42 16.89 -5.44
C ASP A 32 1.71 15.75 -6.19
N PRO A 33 1.54 15.86 -7.52
CA PRO A 33 0.79 14.88 -8.30
C PRO A 33 1.35 13.46 -8.20
N LEU A 34 2.65 13.28 -7.96
CA LEU A 34 3.25 11.95 -7.75
C LEU A 34 2.86 11.39 -6.38
N VAL A 35 2.91 12.22 -5.34
CA VAL A 35 2.51 11.83 -3.98
C VAL A 35 1.01 11.50 -3.95
N VAL A 36 0.17 12.31 -4.58
CA VAL A 36 -1.27 12.06 -4.70
C VAL A 36 -1.53 10.75 -5.45
N LYS A 37 -0.85 10.51 -6.57
CA LYS A 37 -1.03 9.27 -7.34
C LYS A 37 -0.72 8.03 -6.50
N ILE A 38 0.41 8.01 -5.78
CA ILE A 38 0.78 6.85 -4.95
C ILE A 38 -0.17 6.72 -3.74
N SER A 39 -0.63 7.85 -3.19
CA SER A 39 -1.63 7.83 -2.11
C SER A 39 -2.95 7.22 -2.57
N MET A 40 -3.42 7.55 -3.77
CA MET A 40 -4.63 6.93 -4.35
C MET A 40 -4.46 5.43 -4.58
N GLU A 41 -3.31 4.99 -5.08
CA GLU A 41 -3.00 3.56 -5.25
C GLU A 41 -2.97 2.82 -3.90
N LEU A 42 -2.40 3.45 -2.87
CA LEU A 42 -2.39 2.92 -1.51
C LEU A 42 -3.81 2.77 -0.94
N ASP A 43 -4.68 3.77 -1.13
CA ASP A 43 -6.09 3.71 -0.71
C ASP A 43 -6.83 2.54 -1.39
N GLU A 44 -6.64 2.33 -2.70
CA GLU A 44 -7.24 1.21 -3.42
C GLU A 44 -6.80 -0.16 -2.87
N LEU A 45 -5.51 -0.30 -2.56
CA LEU A 45 -4.96 -1.52 -1.97
C LEU A 45 -5.50 -1.78 -0.55
N ILE A 46 -5.65 -0.73 0.26
CA ILE A 46 -6.25 -0.83 1.61
C ILE A 46 -7.73 -1.20 1.50
N LEU A 47 -8.48 -0.61 0.58
CA LEU A 47 -9.89 -0.96 0.36
C LEU A 47 -10.05 -2.41 -0.07
N GLU A 48 -9.18 -2.90 -0.96
CA GLU A 48 -9.16 -4.31 -1.36
C GLU A 48 -8.80 -5.23 -0.18
N ALA A 49 -7.86 -4.82 0.68
CA ALA A 49 -7.51 -5.57 1.90
C ALA A 49 -8.68 -5.64 2.88
N MET A 50 -9.38 -4.53 3.09
CA MET A 50 -10.58 -4.45 3.92
C MET A 50 -11.71 -5.31 3.36
N ARG A 51 -11.93 -5.30 2.04
CA ARG A 51 -12.92 -6.12 1.37
C ARG A 51 -12.66 -7.60 1.60
N ARG A 52 -11.41 -8.05 1.44
CA ARG A 52 -11.03 -9.45 1.69
C ARG A 52 -11.21 -9.86 3.15
N LYS A 53 -10.88 -8.96 4.09
CA LYS A 53 -11.12 -9.18 5.52
C LYS A 53 -12.61 -9.33 5.83
N CYS A 54 -13.49 -8.55 5.18
CA CYS A 54 -14.95 -8.68 5.31
C CYS A 54 -15.51 -9.95 4.67
N ASP A 55 -14.92 -10.43 3.57
CA ASP A 55 -15.36 -11.64 2.85
C ASP A 55 -14.91 -12.96 3.52
N GLY A 56 -14.37 -12.89 4.75
CA GLY A 56 -13.88 -14.06 5.50
C GLY A 56 -12.50 -14.57 5.04
N SER A 57 -11.86 -13.90 4.09
CA SER A 57 -10.47 -14.18 3.72
C SER A 57 -9.55 -13.61 4.79
N SER A 58 -8.78 -14.44 5.49
CA SER A 58 -7.77 -13.97 6.44
C SER A 58 -6.68 -13.20 5.71
N PHE A 59 -6.78 -11.88 5.73
CA PHE A 59 -5.70 -10.99 5.33
C PHE A 59 -4.64 -10.99 6.43
N VAL A 60 -3.48 -11.57 6.14
CA VAL A 60 -2.32 -11.55 7.02
C VAL A 60 -1.31 -10.59 6.39
N PHE A 61 -0.99 -9.50 7.10
CA PHE A 61 0.15 -8.67 6.74
C PHE A 61 1.41 -9.50 6.95
N ASP A 62 2.00 -9.96 5.85
CA ASP A 62 3.20 -10.77 5.91
C ASP A 62 4.41 -9.90 6.23
N ARG A 63 5.09 -10.21 7.35
CA ARG A 63 6.25 -9.45 7.82
C ARG A 63 7.47 -9.61 6.92
N SER A 64 7.47 -10.55 5.97
CA SER A 64 8.54 -10.76 4.99
C SER A 64 8.66 -9.61 3.99
N CYS A 65 7.66 -8.73 3.92
CA CYS A 65 7.70 -7.52 3.10
C CYS A 65 8.50 -6.37 3.73
N ILE A 66 8.87 -6.48 5.01
CA ILE A 66 9.66 -5.48 5.74
C ILE A 66 11.12 -5.96 5.70
N LYS A 67 11.96 -5.27 4.93
CA LYS A 67 13.40 -5.57 4.83
C LYS A 67 14.23 -4.47 5.49
#